data_AF-A0A8H3X513-F1
#
_entry.id   AF-A0A8H3X513-F1
#
_cell.length_a   1.000
_cell.length_b   1.000
_cell.length_c   1.000
_cell.angle_alpha   90.00
_cell.angle_beta   90.00
_cell.angle_gamma   90.00
#
_symmetry.space_group_name_H-M   'P 1'
#
loop_
_entity.id
_entity.type
_entity.pdbx_description
1 polymer ?
#
loop_
_entity_poly.entity_id
_entity_poly.type
_entity_poly.pdbx_seq_one_letter_code
_entity_poly.pdbx_strand_id
1 'polypeptide(L)'
;MQEPINTNIVVLCDGTLNFPAIETNVYKLNLLLLSSYNTTRGFNESDLITWFKGLDKINNNYHKAREIPHDAFLYKDKNHYYDAGVGGKINVIDAAVAKHLDDKIKSAYKHIVKQYNDNKNRYEGKKIEIRLWLFGFSRGAYTVRCVVGMIRNCGILRYLSDELIDRAYEIYRSRDSHHNPDGQESRSFRYSFSHPEPTVIKFLGLWLLMVCPQLQLEKALSI
;
A
#
# COMPACT_ATOMS: atom_id res chain seq x y z
N MET A 1 -11.62 19.81 -24.45
CA MET A 1 -11.75 18.84 -23.34
C MET A 1 -10.67 19.14 -22.33
N GLN A 2 -10.99 19.26 -21.06
CA GLN A 2 -10.01 19.57 -20.01
C GLN A 2 -9.26 18.30 -19.60
N GLU A 3 -7.93 18.38 -19.46
CA GLU A 3 -7.12 17.23 -19.04
C GLU A 3 -7.51 16.74 -17.64
N PRO A 4 -7.46 15.41 -17.39
CA PRO A 4 -7.82 14.86 -16.09
C PRO A 4 -6.79 15.25 -15.01
N ILE A 5 -7.28 15.54 -13.81
CA ILE A 5 -6.40 15.80 -12.65
C ILE A 5 -5.82 14.47 -12.20
N ASN A 6 -4.50 14.36 -12.23
CA ASN A 6 -3.79 13.17 -11.79
C ASN A 6 -3.42 13.25 -10.31
N THR A 7 -3.77 12.22 -9.54
CA THR A 7 -3.37 12.08 -8.14
C THR A 7 -2.73 10.72 -7.91
N ASN A 8 -1.74 10.66 -7.02
CA ASN A 8 -1.06 9.41 -6.66
C ASN A 8 -1.34 9.07 -5.20
N ILE A 9 -1.54 7.79 -4.90
CA ILE A 9 -1.56 7.23 -3.54
C ILE A 9 -0.42 6.22 -3.48
N VAL A 10 0.46 6.36 -2.49
CA VAL A 10 1.63 5.48 -2.33
C VAL A 10 1.52 4.69 -1.04
N VAL A 11 1.70 3.37 -1.13
CA VAL A 11 1.68 2.45 0.01
C VAL A 11 3.00 1.69 0.05
N LEU A 12 3.66 1.76 1.20
CA LEU A 12 4.96 1.18 1.46
C LEU A 12 4.82 0.21 2.65
N CYS A 13 5.09 -1.07 2.45
CA CYS A 13 5.03 -2.06 3.52
C CYS A 13 6.39 -2.74 3.72
N ASP A 14 6.94 -2.63 4.92
CA ASP A 14 8.22 -3.27 5.28
C ASP A 14 8.02 -4.68 5.88
N GLY A 15 9.10 -5.45 5.90
CA GLY A 15 9.15 -6.81 6.41
C GLY A 15 9.33 -6.94 7.92
N THR A 16 8.90 -8.10 8.40
CA THR A 16 9.19 -8.70 9.70
C THR A 16 10.65 -8.66 10.15
N LEU A 17 11.01 -8.28 11.39
CA LEU A 17 12.38 -8.23 11.96
C LEU A 17 13.25 -7.05 11.50
N ASN A 18 12.69 -6.11 10.74
CA ASN A 18 13.38 -4.89 10.39
C ASN A 18 13.06 -3.84 11.45
N PHE A 19 14.02 -3.57 12.32
CA PHE A 19 14.05 -2.30 13.04
C PHE A 19 14.32 -1.16 12.04
N PRO A 20 13.97 0.09 12.35
CA PRO A 20 14.48 1.29 11.66
C PRO A 20 16.00 1.29 11.39
N ALA A 21 16.76 0.46 12.13
CA ALA A 21 18.19 0.29 12.01
C ALA A 21 18.65 -0.61 10.83
N ILE A 22 17.76 -1.40 10.21
CA ILE A 22 18.07 -2.21 9.02
C ILE A 22 17.38 -1.55 7.82
N GLU A 23 18.16 -0.84 7.01
CA GLU A 23 17.65 -0.09 5.87
C GLU A 23 17.18 -1.02 4.74
N THR A 24 15.88 -1.32 4.69
CA THR A 24 15.31 -2.00 3.52
C THR A 24 15.18 -1.06 2.34
N ASN A 25 15.04 -1.60 1.13
CA ASN A 25 14.76 -0.79 -0.06
C ASN A 25 13.45 0.01 0.07
N VAL A 26 12.46 -0.54 0.80
CA VAL A 26 11.18 0.14 1.07
C VAL A 26 11.35 1.25 2.10
N TYR A 27 12.17 1.02 3.13
CA TYR A 27 12.56 2.04 4.10
C TYR A 27 13.34 3.20 3.44
N LYS A 28 14.32 2.87 2.59
CA LYS A 28 15.04 3.86 1.79
C LYS A 28 14.04 4.64 0.96
N LEU A 29 13.20 3.99 0.15
CA LEU A 29 12.18 4.66 -0.64
C LEU A 29 11.27 5.60 0.18
N ASN A 30 10.85 5.19 1.38
CA ASN A 30 10.06 6.03 2.28
C ASN A 30 10.79 7.33 2.68
N LEU A 31 12.04 7.22 3.15
CA LEU A 31 12.87 8.40 3.48
C LEU A 31 13.05 9.32 2.27
N LEU A 32 13.20 8.75 1.09
CA LEU A 32 13.37 9.49 -0.16
C LEU A 32 12.08 10.24 -0.54
N LEU A 33 10.92 9.61 -0.43
CA LEU A 33 9.62 10.27 -0.66
C LEU A 33 9.35 11.40 0.35
N LEU A 34 9.70 11.21 1.62
CA LEU A 34 9.56 12.24 2.65
C LEU A 34 10.50 13.43 2.40
N SER A 35 11.74 13.17 1.96
CA SER A 35 12.69 14.23 1.59
C SER A 35 12.23 15.02 0.35
N SER A 36 11.56 14.35 -0.59
CA SER A 36 11.02 14.96 -1.80
C SER A 36 9.76 15.79 -1.56
N TYR A 37 8.99 15.56 -0.48
CA TYR A 37 7.80 16.37 -0.17
C TYR A 37 8.13 17.85 0.10
N ASN A 38 9.36 18.14 0.56
CA ASN A 38 9.83 19.52 0.72
C ASN A 38 10.15 20.23 -0.61
N THR A 39 10.11 19.52 -1.75
CA THR A 39 10.38 20.10 -3.07
C THR A 39 9.30 19.63 -4.07
N THR A 40 8.37 20.52 -4.37
CA THR A 40 7.06 20.32 -5.01
C THR A 40 6.94 19.52 -6.32
N ARG A 41 5.77 18.87 -6.45
CA ARG A 41 4.89 18.59 -7.63
C ARG A 41 5.52 18.22 -8.98
N GLY A 42 5.13 17.01 -9.44
CA GLY A 42 5.02 16.63 -10.85
C GLY A 42 6.32 16.10 -11.45
N PHE A 43 6.56 14.80 -11.29
CA PHE A 43 7.78 14.15 -11.76
C PHE A 43 7.66 13.73 -13.23
N ASN A 44 8.61 14.17 -14.07
CA ASN A 44 8.91 13.55 -15.35
C ASN A 44 10.09 12.55 -15.23
N GLU A 45 10.40 11.81 -16.29
CA GLU A 45 11.40 10.72 -16.28
C GLU A 45 12.84 11.19 -16.04
N SER A 46 13.22 12.37 -16.55
CA SER A 46 14.53 12.98 -16.27
C SER A 46 14.66 13.46 -14.83
N ASP A 47 13.56 13.93 -14.23
CA ASP A 47 13.52 14.31 -12.83
C ASP A 47 13.68 13.08 -11.94
N LEU A 48 13.11 11.92 -12.33
CA LEU A 48 13.29 10.66 -11.62
C LEU A 48 14.76 10.21 -11.59
N ILE A 49 15.47 10.25 -12.73
CA ILE A 49 16.87 9.82 -12.82
C ILE A 49 17.79 10.75 -12.01
N THR A 50 17.57 12.05 -12.13
CA THR A 50 18.34 13.06 -11.37
C THR A 50 18.06 12.96 -9.88
N TRP A 51 16.80 12.71 -9.54
CA TRP A 51 16.36 12.40 -8.18
C TRP A 51 17.10 11.16 -7.65
N PHE A 52 17.06 10.01 -8.33
CA PHE A 52 17.78 8.78 -7.93
C PHE A 52 19.26 8.99 -7.64
N LYS A 53 19.97 9.77 -8.47
CA LYS A 53 21.38 10.12 -8.23
C LYS A 53 21.60 10.99 -6.99
N GLY A 54 20.66 11.87 -6.67
CA GLY A 54 20.65 12.63 -5.42
C GLY A 54 20.47 11.75 -4.20
N LEU A 55 19.67 10.69 -4.32
CA LEU A 55 19.38 9.74 -3.23
C LEU A 55 20.61 8.96 -2.79
N ASP A 56 21.45 8.51 -3.73
CA ASP A 56 22.71 7.81 -3.41
C ASP A 56 23.65 8.69 -2.57
N LYS A 57 23.71 9.99 -2.88
CA LYS A 57 24.54 10.95 -2.17
C LYS A 57 23.99 11.26 -0.77
N ILE A 58 22.67 11.33 -0.63
CA ILE A 58 21.99 11.55 0.65
C ILE A 58 22.15 10.33 1.55
N ASN A 59 21.91 9.13 1.03
CA ASN A 59 22.06 7.87 1.75
C ASN A 59 23.47 7.74 2.36
N ASN A 60 24.50 8.15 1.62
CA ASN A 60 25.89 8.19 2.11
C ASN A 60 26.13 9.15 3.30
N ASN A 61 25.35 10.22 3.42
CA ASN A 61 25.46 11.17 4.54
C ASN A 61 24.69 10.72 5.78
N TYR A 62 23.51 10.10 5.60
CA TYR A 62 22.67 9.62 6.71
C TYR A 62 23.22 8.36 7.40
N HIS A 63 24.06 7.57 6.72
CA HIS A 63 24.81 6.46 7.34
C HIS A 63 25.66 6.88 8.56
N LYS A 64 25.97 8.17 8.74
CA LYS A 64 26.80 8.68 9.85
C LYS A 64 26.04 9.09 11.11
N ALA A 65 24.72 9.28 11.05
CA ALA A 65 23.91 9.77 12.18
C ALA A 65 22.85 8.72 12.56
N ARG A 66 23.26 7.73 13.35
CA ARG A 66 22.38 6.66 13.84
C ARG A 66 21.58 7.11 15.05
N GLU A 67 20.36 7.58 14.80
CA GLU A 67 19.15 7.36 15.61
C GLU A 67 18.02 8.17 14.97
N ILE A 68 17.14 7.48 14.23
CA ILE A 68 15.94 8.10 13.65
C ILE A 68 14.79 7.80 14.62
N PRO A 69 14.20 8.83 15.26
CA PRO A 69 13.21 8.63 16.30
C PRO A 69 11.90 8.06 15.75
N HIS A 70 11.18 7.32 16.60
CA HIS A 70 9.99 6.54 16.23
C HIS A 70 8.84 7.42 15.70
N ASP A 71 8.86 8.71 15.98
CA ASP A 71 7.92 9.73 15.49
C ASP A 71 8.21 10.20 14.06
N ALA A 72 9.40 9.96 13.51
CA ALA A 72 9.68 10.19 12.09
C ALA A 72 8.85 9.27 11.16
N PHE A 73 8.37 8.14 11.70
CA PHE A 73 7.41 7.24 11.06
C PHE A 73 5.97 7.71 11.22
N LEU A 74 5.72 8.62 12.17
CA LEU A 74 4.44 9.24 12.41
C LEU A 74 4.31 10.51 11.55
N TYR A 75 4.05 10.31 10.26
CA TYR A 75 3.23 11.22 9.44
C TYR A 75 3.81 12.59 9.04
N LYS A 76 3.76 12.91 7.72
CA LYS A 76 3.50 14.29 7.25
C LYS A 76 3.04 14.47 5.79
N ASP A 77 3.03 13.43 4.96
CA ASP A 77 2.33 13.49 3.67
C ASP A 77 0.98 12.77 3.77
N LYS A 78 -0.11 13.45 3.39
CA LYS A 78 -1.44 12.85 3.40
C LYS A 78 -1.57 11.69 2.41
N ASN A 79 -0.76 11.64 1.34
CA ASN A 79 -0.91 10.65 0.26
C ASN A 79 -0.01 9.41 0.40
N HIS A 80 0.84 9.35 1.44
CA HIS A 80 1.80 8.27 1.64
C HIS A 80 1.49 7.47 2.90
N TYR A 81 1.44 6.15 2.77
CA TYR A 81 1.33 5.20 3.88
C TYR A 81 2.61 4.40 4.01
N TYR A 82 3.17 4.35 5.22
CA TYR A 82 4.30 3.50 5.55
C TYR A 82 3.92 2.56 6.70
N ASP A 83 4.00 1.26 6.45
CA ASP A 83 3.89 0.22 7.46
C ASP A 83 5.29 -0.27 7.87
N ALA A 84 5.68 0.05 9.09
CA ALA A 84 6.96 -0.32 9.66
C ALA A 84 7.02 -1.83 10.00
N GLY A 85 8.19 -2.43 9.84
CA GLY A 85 8.45 -3.81 10.26
C GLY A 85 8.24 -3.99 11.76
N VAL A 86 7.66 -5.14 12.17
CA VAL A 86 7.59 -5.52 13.59
C VAL A 86 8.91 -6.18 14.01
N GLY A 87 9.52 -5.77 15.11
CA GLY A 87 10.65 -6.49 15.71
C GLY A 87 10.16 -7.61 16.64
N GLY A 88 10.49 -8.89 16.37
CA GLY A 88 10.15 -10.00 17.27
C GLY A 88 10.67 -11.38 16.83
N LYS A 89 11.20 -12.18 17.78
CA LYS A 89 11.74 -13.54 17.56
C LYS A 89 10.67 -14.53 17.06
N ILE A 90 11.07 -15.44 16.17
CA ILE A 90 10.19 -16.24 15.28
C ILE A 90 9.36 -17.34 15.99
N ASN A 91 9.71 -17.81 17.20
CA ASN A 91 9.22 -19.12 17.67
C ASN A 91 8.00 -19.13 18.62
N VAL A 92 7.46 -17.99 19.08
CA VAL A 92 6.39 -17.95 20.12
C VAL A 92 5.08 -17.32 19.61
N ILE A 93 5.03 -16.88 18.35
CA ILE A 93 4.18 -15.74 17.97
C ILE A 93 3.32 -16.02 16.72
N ASP A 94 3.19 -17.23 16.19
CA ASP A 94 2.52 -17.42 14.87
C ASP A 94 1.09 -16.86 14.80
N ALA A 95 0.26 -17.09 15.82
CA ALA A 95 -1.11 -16.55 15.87
C ALA A 95 -1.15 -15.02 16.10
N ALA A 96 -0.27 -14.50 16.96
CA ALA A 96 -0.19 -13.06 17.22
C ALA A 96 0.42 -12.29 16.04
N VAL A 97 1.39 -12.89 15.34
CA VAL A 97 1.93 -12.39 14.06
C VAL A 97 0.85 -12.43 12.99
N ALA A 98 0.06 -13.50 12.89
CA ALA A 98 -1.04 -13.59 11.92
C ALA A 98 -2.09 -12.50 12.16
N LYS A 99 -2.56 -12.33 13.41
CA LYS A 99 -3.50 -11.25 13.76
C LYS A 99 -2.91 -9.87 13.45
N HIS A 100 -1.64 -9.65 13.81
CA HIS A 100 -0.96 -8.40 13.51
C HIS A 100 -0.79 -8.14 12.00
N LEU A 101 -0.63 -9.21 11.20
CA LEU A 101 -0.54 -9.13 9.75
C LEU A 101 -1.90 -8.82 9.11
N ASP A 102 -2.97 -9.44 9.61
CA ASP A 102 -4.34 -9.14 9.19
C ASP A 102 -4.67 -7.66 9.44
N ASP A 103 -4.30 -7.13 10.62
CA ASP A 103 -4.49 -5.72 10.97
C ASP A 103 -3.67 -4.77 10.07
N LYS A 104 -2.44 -5.15 9.69
CA LYS A 104 -1.63 -4.40 8.72
C LYS A 104 -2.25 -4.36 7.33
N ILE A 105 -2.76 -5.50 6.85
CA ILE A 105 -3.45 -5.59 5.55
C ILE A 105 -4.68 -4.68 5.55
N LYS A 106 -5.53 -4.80 6.58
CA LYS A 106 -6.73 -3.96 6.73
C LYS A 106 -6.38 -2.48 6.83
N SER A 107 -5.33 -2.13 7.58
CA SER A 107 -4.88 -0.74 7.74
C SER A 107 -4.39 -0.13 6.43
N ALA A 108 -3.60 -0.87 5.65
CA ALA A 108 -3.12 -0.42 4.34
C ALA A 108 -4.30 -0.22 3.36
N TYR A 109 -5.23 -1.18 3.30
CA TYR A 109 -6.45 -1.04 2.47
C TYR A 109 -7.33 0.13 2.93
N LYS A 110 -7.57 0.27 4.24
CA LYS A 110 -8.30 1.40 4.85
C LYS A 110 -7.68 2.74 4.49
N HIS A 111 -6.34 2.84 4.48
CA HIS A 111 -5.66 4.05 4.05
C HIS A 111 -5.94 4.38 2.58
N ILE A 112 -5.86 3.39 1.67
CA ILE A 112 -6.18 3.61 0.25
C ILE A 112 -7.63 4.09 0.10
N VAL A 113 -8.60 3.43 0.75
CA VAL A 113 -10.02 3.82 0.72
C VAL A 113 -10.19 5.27 1.17
N LYS A 114 -9.58 5.64 2.30
CA LYS A 114 -9.64 7.00 2.83
C LYS A 114 -9.10 8.02 1.84
N GLN A 115 -7.90 7.80 1.30
CA GLN A 115 -7.28 8.76 0.37
C GLN A 115 -8.02 8.83 -0.97
N TYR A 116 -8.55 7.72 -1.44
CA TYR A 116 -9.33 7.69 -2.67
C TYR A 116 -10.60 8.54 -2.51
N ASN A 117 -11.32 8.38 -1.40
CA ASN A 117 -12.52 9.16 -1.08
C ASN A 117 -12.19 10.64 -0.85
N ASP A 118 -11.13 10.95 -0.10
CA ASP A 118 -10.68 12.32 0.13
C ASP A 118 -10.35 13.04 -1.19
N ASN A 119 -9.71 12.35 -2.15
CA ASN A 119 -9.39 12.92 -3.47
C ASN A 119 -10.63 13.06 -4.37
N LYS A 120 -11.55 12.07 -4.37
CA LYS A 120 -12.83 12.16 -5.08
C LYS A 120 -13.66 13.34 -4.59
N ASN A 121 -13.76 13.52 -3.27
CA ASN A 121 -14.50 14.63 -2.66
C ASN A 121 -13.84 15.98 -2.94
N ARG A 122 -12.51 16.06 -2.83
CA ARG A 122 -11.75 17.31 -3.08
C ARG A 122 -11.91 17.84 -4.50
N TYR A 123 -12.05 16.96 -5.46
CA TYR A 123 -12.13 17.29 -6.89
C TYR A 123 -13.49 16.91 -7.48
N GLU A 124 -14.54 16.97 -6.67
CA GLU A 124 -15.91 16.71 -7.09
C GLU A 124 -16.28 17.53 -8.35
N GLY A 125 -16.99 16.89 -9.27
CA GLY A 125 -17.34 17.49 -10.57
C GLY A 125 -16.19 17.60 -11.57
N LYS A 126 -14.97 17.15 -11.23
CA LYS A 126 -13.82 17.12 -12.16
C LYS A 126 -13.45 15.69 -12.53
N LYS A 127 -12.94 15.51 -13.76
CA LYS A 127 -12.35 14.24 -14.18
C LYS A 127 -11.02 14.07 -13.45
N ILE A 128 -10.93 13.03 -12.62
CA ILE A 128 -9.70 12.69 -11.89
C ILE A 128 -9.24 11.28 -12.22
N GLU A 129 -7.92 11.08 -12.27
CA GLU A 129 -7.28 9.77 -12.33
C GLU A 129 -6.47 9.57 -11.04
N ILE A 130 -6.83 8.55 -10.26
CA ILE A 130 -6.11 8.19 -9.04
C ILE A 130 -5.25 6.97 -9.36
N ARG A 131 -3.95 7.09 -9.09
CA ARG A 131 -2.91 6.12 -9.43
C ARG A 131 -2.34 5.50 -8.17
N LEU A 132 -2.46 4.18 -8.01
CA LEU A 132 -1.91 3.46 -6.86
C LEU A 132 -0.49 2.98 -7.15
N TRP A 133 0.42 3.25 -6.22
CA TRP A 133 1.81 2.80 -6.25
C TRP A 133 2.09 2.00 -4.98
N LEU A 134 2.32 0.69 -5.13
CA LEU A 134 2.41 -0.21 -4.00
C LEU A 134 3.80 -0.87 -3.95
N PHE A 135 4.45 -0.81 -2.80
CA PHE A 135 5.79 -1.35 -2.59
C PHE A 135 5.85 -2.21 -1.35
N GLY A 136 6.46 -3.39 -1.46
CA GLY A 136 6.53 -4.34 -0.35
C GLY A 136 7.87 -5.07 -0.29
N PHE A 137 8.42 -5.22 0.92
CA PHE A 137 9.62 -6.01 1.18
C PHE A 137 9.31 -7.20 2.11
N SER A 138 9.75 -8.42 1.74
CA SER A 138 9.55 -9.64 2.54
C SER A 138 8.08 -9.84 2.96
N ARG A 139 7.74 -9.76 4.26
CA ARG A 139 6.35 -9.81 4.74
C ARG A 139 5.50 -8.63 4.28
N GLY A 140 6.09 -7.46 4.07
CA GLY A 140 5.40 -6.33 3.45
C GLY A 140 5.00 -6.60 1.99
N ALA A 141 5.76 -7.44 1.27
CA ALA A 141 5.35 -7.89 -0.06
C ALA A 141 4.09 -8.78 0.00
N TYR A 142 3.93 -9.58 1.05
CA TYR A 142 2.69 -10.31 1.30
C TYR A 142 1.53 -9.37 1.63
N THR A 143 1.75 -8.37 2.50
CA THR A 143 0.73 -7.34 2.81
C THR A 143 0.23 -6.67 1.54
N VAL A 144 1.15 -6.18 0.70
CA VAL A 144 0.80 -5.50 -0.55
C VAL A 144 0.02 -6.42 -1.50
N ARG A 145 0.43 -7.68 -1.66
CA ARG A 145 -0.33 -8.64 -2.47
C ARG A 145 -1.74 -8.83 -1.95
N CYS A 146 -1.91 -8.88 -0.63
CA CYS A 146 -3.23 -9.00 -0.04
C CYS A 146 -4.10 -7.78 -0.29
N VAL A 147 -3.52 -6.58 -0.17
CA VAL A 147 -4.21 -5.33 -0.49
C VAL A 147 -4.65 -5.31 -1.96
N VAL A 148 -3.79 -5.73 -2.89
CA VAL A 148 -4.14 -5.86 -4.31
C VAL A 148 -5.28 -6.85 -4.53
N GLY A 149 -5.22 -8.01 -3.87
CA GLY A 149 -6.29 -9.01 -3.90
C GLY A 149 -7.62 -8.47 -3.33
N MET A 150 -7.58 -7.70 -2.25
CA MET A 150 -8.76 -7.03 -1.69
C MET A 150 -9.33 -6.00 -2.67
N ILE A 151 -8.49 -5.21 -3.35
CA ILE A 151 -8.95 -4.25 -4.37
C ILE A 151 -9.62 -4.99 -5.53
N ARG A 152 -9.08 -6.13 -5.96
CA ARG A 152 -9.68 -6.96 -7.02
C ARG A 152 -11.01 -7.57 -6.58
N ASN A 153 -11.07 -8.11 -5.37
CA ASN A 153 -12.27 -8.77 -4.83
C ASN A 153 -13.38 -7.78 -4.46
N CYS A 154 -13.02 -6.67 -3.85
CA CYS A 154 -13.96 -5.82 -3.14
C CYS A 154 -13.97 -4.38 -3.67
N GLY A 155 -13.07 -4.01 -4.60
CA GLY A 155 -13.00 -2.66 -5.15
C GLY A 155 -12.41 -1.66 -4.14
N ILE A 156 -12.59 -0.36 -4.39
CA ILE A 156 -12.33 0.69 -3.40
C ILE A 156 -13.66 1.17 -2.83
N LEU A 157 -13.84 1.02 -1.52
CA LEU A 157 -15.09 1.36 -0.85
C LEU A 157 -15.42 2.86 -0.96
N ARG A 158 -16.71 3.18 -1.17
CA ARG A 158 -17.22 4.56 -1.17
C ARG A 158 -17.33 5.15 0.24
N TYR A 159 -17.45 4.28 1.25
CA TYR A 159 -17.61 4.65 2.64
C TYR A 159 -16.47 4.07 3.48
N LEU A 160 -15.92 4.89 4.36
CA LEU A 160 -14.90 4.46 5.31
C LEU A 160 -15.61 3.99 6.61
N SER A 161 -15.81 2.68 6.75
CA SER A 161 -16.33 2.04 7.96
C SER A 161 -15.48 0.81 8.28
N ASP A 162 -15.16 0.62 9.56
CA ASP A 162 -14.33 -0.51 9.98
C ASP A 162 -15.04 -1.84 9.75
N GLU A 163 -16.36 -1.88 9.91
CA GLU A 163 -17.20 -3.03 9.61
C GLU A 163 -17.15 -3.41 8.12
N LEU A 164 -17.18 -2.42 7.23
CA LEU A 164 -17.05 -2.67 5.79
C LEU A 164 -15.64 -3.11 5.40
N ILE A 165 -14.61 -2.59 6.05
CA ILE A 165 -13.22 -3.01 5.85
C ILE A 165 -13.05 -4.46 6.30
N ASP A 166 -13.56 -4.82 7.48
CA ASP A 166 -13.55 -6.18 8.00
C ASP A 166 -14.32 -7.12 7.07
N ARG A 167 -15.51 -6.72 6.60
CA ARG A 167 -16.29 -7.53 5.66
C ARG A 167 -15.58 -7.73 4.32
N ALA A 168 -14.95 -6.69 3.79
CA ALA A 168 -14.14 -6.80 2.58
C ALA A 168 -12.96 -7.76 2.77
N TYR A 169 -12.33 -7.75 3.95
CA TYR A 169 -11.25 -8.67 4.31
C TYR A 169 -11.74 -10.12 4.41
N GLU A 170 -12.89 -10.36 5.05
CA GLU A 170 -13.50 -11.69 5.15
C GLU A 170 -13.81 -12.28 3.77
N ILE A 171 -14.44 -11.50 2.88
CA ILE A 171 -14.71 -11.91 1.49
C ILE A 171 -13.40 -12.27 0.80
N TYR A 172 -12.37 -11.44 0.92
CA TYR A 172 -11.06 -11.71 0.33
C TYR A 172 -10.42 -13.02 0.85
N ARG A 173 -10.46 -13.26 2.17
CA ARG A 173 -9.81 -14.41 2.81
C ARG A 173 -10.59 -15.71 2.64
N SER A 174 -11.89 -15.63 2.34
CA SER A 174 -12.72 -16.79 2.11
C SER A 174 -12.18 -17.69 0.99
N ARG A 175 -12.29 -19.00 1.21
CA ARG A 175 -12.00 -20.05 0.22
C ARG A 175 -13.20 -20.42 -0.64
N ASP A 176 -14.38 -19.89 -0.30
CA ASP A 176 -15.58 -20.07 -1.10
C ASP A 176 -15.41 -19.46 -2.50
N SER A 177 -15.76 -20.23 -3.52
CA SER A 177 -15.78 -19.80 -4.92
C SER A 177 -16.67 -18.58 -5.18
N HIS A 178 -17.75 -18.39 -4.40
CA HIS A 178 -18.62 -17.21 -4.50
C HIS A 178 -17.91 -15.92 -4.04
N HIS A 179 -16.85 -16.06 -3.25
CA HIS A 179 -15.99 -14.96 -2.77
C HIS A 179 -14.69 -14.83 -3.59
N ASN A 180 -14.56 -15.53 -4.73
CA ASN A 180 -13.48 -15.24 -5.68
C ASN A 180 -13.73 -13.89 -6.38
N PRO A 181 -12.72 -13.26 -7.01
CA PRO A 181 -12.90 -11.97 -7.68
C PRO A 181 -14.10 -11.94 -8.64
N ASP A 182 -14.30 -13.03 -9.38
CA ASP A 182 -15.41 -13.24 -10.32
C ASP A 182 -16.54 -14.09 -9.73
N GLY A 183 -16.60 -14.19 -8.40
CA GLY A 183 -17.69 -14.79 -7.66
C GLY A 183 -18.87 -13.83 -7.52
N GLN A 184 -20.06 -14.39 -7.33
CA GLN A 184 -21.29 -13.60 -7.25
C GLN A 184 -21.27 -12.63 -6.06
N GLU A 185 -20.83 -13.07 -4.89
CA GLU A 185 -20.81 -12.25 -3.68
C GLU A 185 -19.79 -11.11 -3.79
N SER A 186 -18.61 -11.37 -4.34
CA SER A 186 -17.60 -10.33 -4.58
C SER A 186 -18.07 -9.29 -5.60
N ARG A 187 -18.76 -9.70 -6.68
CA ARG A 187 -19.39 -8.75 -7.63
C ARG A 187 -20.48 -7.91 -6.97
N SER A 188 -21.40 -8.55 -6.24
CA SER A 188 -22.49 -7.87 -5.54
C SER A 188 -21.95 -6.88 -4.51
N PHE A 189 -20.91 -7.27 -3.77
CA PHE A 189 -20.25 -6.40 -2.80
C PHE A 189 -19.61 -5.19 -3.49
N ARG A 190 -18.84 -5.38 -4.56
CA ARG A 190 -18.24 -4.28 -5.34
C ARG A 190 -19.30 -3.31 -5.85
N TYR A 191 -20.36 -3.84 -6.46
CA TYR A 191 -21.45 -3.04 -7.01
C TYR A 191 -22.14 -2.20 -5.93
N SER A 192 -22.34 -2.77 -4.75
CA SER A 192 -23.08 -2.13 -3.67
C SER A 192 -22.25 -1.11 -2.90
N PHE A 193 -20.98 -1.41 -2.63
CA PHE A 193 -20.19 -0.65 -1.66
C PHE A 193 -19.00 0.11 -2.24
N SER A 194 -18.60 -0.18 -3.48
CA SER A 194 -17.36 0.36 -4.06
C SER A 194 -17.59 1.35 -5.19
N HIS A 195 -16.56 2.14 -5.48
CA HIS A 195 -16.54 3.00 -6.66
C HIS A 195 -16.68 2.15 -7.92
N PRO A 196 -17.53 2.53 -8.88
CA PRO A 196 -17.76 1.76 -10.09
C PRO A 196 -16.57 1.80 -11.04
N GLU A 197 -15.70 2.81 -10.94
CA GLU A 197 -14.55 2.94 -11.80
C GLU A 197 -13.47 1.89 -11.46
N PRO A 198 -12.86 1.27 -12.49
CA PRO A 198 -11.75 0.35 -12.26
C PRO A 198 -10.61 1.11 -11.57
N THR A 199 -10.11 0.53 -10.48
CA THR A 199 -8.98 1.08 -9.75
C THR A 199 -7.68 0.73 -10.47
N VAL A 200 -6.88 1.74 -10.79
CA VAL A 200 -5.64 1.54 -11.55
C VAL A 200 -4.44 1.44 -10.60
N ILE A 201 -3.90 0.23 -10.48
CA ILE A 201 -2.58 0.01 -9.89
C ILE A 201 -1.55 0.30 -10.97
N LYS A 202 -0.79 1.39 -10.81
CA LYS A 202 0.23 1.80 -11.80
C LYS A 202 1.54 1.07 -11.61
N PHE A 203 1.87 0.72 -10.37
CA PHE A 203 3.12 0.03 -10.08
C PHE A 203 2.99 -0.88 -8.87
N LEU A 204 3.63 -2.03 -8.95
CA LEU A 204 3.69 -3.04 -7.91
C LEU A 204 5.15 -3.50 -7.75
N GLY A 205 5.87 -2.90 -6.79
CA GLY A 205 7.27 -3.21 -6.51
C GLY A 205 7.42 -4.18 -5.34
N LEU A 206 7.72 -5.45 -5.60
CA LEU A 206 7.83 -6.47 -4.57
C LEU A 206 9.25 -7.02 -4.49
N TRP A 207 9.91 -6.84 -3.36
CA TRP A 207 11.23 -7.40 -3.07
C TRP A 207 11.08 -8.59 -2.12
N LEU A 208 11.33 -9.80 -2.61
CA LEU A 208 11.01 -11.05 -1.92
C LEU A 208 12.22 -11.69 -1.24
N LEU A 209 11.96 -12.28 -0.08
CA LEU A 209 12.74 -13.39 0.49
C LEU A 209 11.86 -14.60 0.86
N MET A 210 10.54 -14.54 0.62
CA MET A 210 9.62 -15.61 1.03
C MET A 210 8.59 -16.00 -0.04
N VAL A 211 8.27 -17.31 -0.01
CA VAL A 211 7.25 -17.99 -0.79
C VAL A 211 5.86 -17.57 -0.30
N CYS A 212 4.99 -17.14 -1.22
CA CYS A 212 3.59 -16.83 -0.94
C CYS A 212 2.74 -18.08 -1.25
N PRO A 213 1.79 -18.49 -0.39
CA PRO A 213 0.89 -19.60 -0.69
C PRO A 213 0.17 -19.37 -2.01
N GLN A 214 0.22 -20.37 -2.91
CA GLN A 214 -0.14 -20.26 -4.33
C GLN A 214 -1.51 -19.63 -4.59
N LEU A 215 -2.50 -19.92 -3.75
CA LEU A 215 -3.87 -19.40 -3.88
C LEU A 215 -3.97 -17.86 -3.76
N GLN A 216 -3.14 -17.25 -2.91
CA GLN A 216 -3.11 -15.79 -2.73
C GLN A 216 -2.36 -15.12 -3.89
N LEU A 217 -1.40 -15.85 -4.48
CA LEU A 217 -0.64 -15.40 -5.64
C LEU A 217 -1.50 -15.39 -6.90
N GLU A 218 -2.33 -16.41 -7.13
CA GLU A 218 -3.23 -16.49 -8.29
C GLU A 218 -4.30 -15.38 -8.28
N LYS A 219 -4.87 -15.07 -7.12
CA LYS A 219 -5.83 -13.96 -6.96
C LYS A 219 -5.18 -12.58 -7.17
N ALA A 220 -3.89 -12.43 -6.82
CA ALA A 220 -3.17 -11.17 -6.92
C ALA A 220 -2.43 -10.97 -8.26
N LEU A 221 -2.11 -12.02 -9.02
CA LEU A 221 -1.37 -11.95 -10.29
C LEU A 221 -2.25 -12.08 -11.54
N SER A 222 -3.54 -12.36 -11.39
CA SER A 222 -4.49 -12.41 -12.52
C SER A 222 -5.03 -11.04 -12.95
N ILE A 223 -4.35 -9.95 -12.55
CA ILE A 223 -4.66 -8.55 -12.89
C ILE A 223 -4.58 -8.33 -14.40
#